data_AF-A0A8J3IWB9-F1
#
_entry.id   AF-A0A8J3IWB9-F1
#
_cell.length_a   1.000
_cell.length_b   1.000
_cell.length_c   1.000
_cell.angle_alpha   90.00
_cell.angle_beta   90.00
_cell.angle_gamma   90.00
#
_symmetry.space_group_name_H-M   'P 1'
#
loop_
_entity.id
_entity.type
_entity.pdbx_description
1 polymer ?
#
loop_
_entity_poly.entity_id
_entity_poly.type
_entity_poly.pdbx_seq_one_letter_code
_entity_poly.pdbx_strand_id
1 'polypeptide(L)'
;MKHSNTRWILAFNASCGTCRTISERVAQACDGKLEVLPLTNAQVERWREQALGPQAPQMPTLLRIADYDTDVQAWTGPAMGLMLVRRLGLQSTTRVLAALERLRRGEEERSTTGTIGRGQFLRLCAGGAVAASMILIGKTPAFAAGENQAWSEAQAWVAANSDQLPKTYDELIAHPLVYRKAIYNASTPSVRGQFWQEQLQRYRAAHPNLSAKQEAVLNHFLELARTNFATLSKADEQAATDAFGKSEAHAVFATLGPESTTSSLKPADQACNCTVGHDWCSDSHCHLTNCAIVSGCGALWQYNCNGLCW
;
A
#
# COMPACT_ATOMS: atom_id res chain seq x y z
N MET A 1 -19.92 -45.74 -9.27
CA MET A 1 -19.12 -44.93 -8.32
C MET A 1 -19.26 -43.48 -8.77
N LYS A 2 -19.94 -42.63 -7.98
CA LYS A 2 -20.14 -41.21 -8.33
C LYS A 2 -18.78 -40.51 -8.17
N HIS A 3 -18.16 -40.09 -9.28
CA HIS A 3 -17.02 -39.19 -9.21
C HIS A 3 -17.53 -37.84 -8.68
N SER A 4 -17.26 -37.53 -7.41
CA SER A 4 -17.44 -36.18 -6.89
C SER A 4 -16.47 -35.28 -7.65
N ASN A 5 -16.99 -34.49 -8.60
CA ASN A 5 -16.18 -33.60 -9.42
C ASN A 5 -15.83 -32.35 -8.59
N THR A 6 -14.90 -32.51 -7.65
CA THR A 6 -14.45 -31.41 -6.79
C THR A 6 -13.49 -30.52 -7.56
N ARG A 7 -13.90 -29.28 -7.81
CA ARG A 7 -13.08 -28.25 -8.43
C ARG A 7 -12.50 -27.33 -7.37
N TRP A 8 -11.25 -26.94 -7.58
CA TRP A 8 -10.59 -25.94 -6.75
C TRP A 8 -10.28 -24.73 -7.62
N ILE A 9 -10.81 -23.58 -7.24
CA ILE A 9 -10.71 -22.34 -8.02
C ILE A 9 -10.00 -21.30 -7.18
N LEU A 10 -8.92 -20.73 -7.70
CA LEU A 10 -8.32 -19.51 -7.17
C LEU A 10 -8.91 -18.32 -7.92
N ALA A 11 -9.77 -17.57 -7.25
CA ALA A 11 -10.38 -16.38 -7.80
C ALA A 11 -9.61 -15.12 -7.41
N PHE A 12 -9.23 -14.28 -8.38
CA PHE A 12 -8.56 -12.99 -8.11
C PHE A 12 -8.89 -11.93 -9.17
N ASN A 13 -8.80 -10.63 -8.83
CA ASN A 13 -9.02 -9.53 -9.77
C ASN A 13 -7.70 -9.16 -10.47
N ALA A 14 -7.76 -9.08 -11.79
CA ALA A 14 -6.62 -8.88 -12.65
C ALA A 14 -6.92 -7.69 -13.58
N SER A 15 -6.75 -6.47 -13.07
CA SER A 15 -7.11 -5.24 -13.77
C SER A 15 -5.97 -4.72 -14.66
N CYS A 16 -5.72 -5.36 -15.83
CA CYS A 16 -4.91 -4.84 -16.96
C CYS A 16 -4.71 -5.93 -18.06
N GLY A 17 -4.43 -5.57 -19.32
CA GLY A 17 -4.13 -6.48 -20.43
C GLY A 17 -2.99 -7.49 -20.21
N THR A 18 -2.11 -7.26 -19.22
CA THR A 18 -1.05 -8.18 -18.75
C THR A 18 -1.59 -9.51 -18.19
N CYS A 19 -2.89 -9.60 -17.91
CA CYS A 19 -3.48 -10.63 -17.07
C CYS A 19 -3.73 -11.99 -17.73
N ARG A 20 -3.78 -12.09 -19.07
CA ARG A 20 -3.91 -13.41 -19.73
C ARG A 20 -2.66 -14.26 -19.51
N THR A 21 -1.49 -13.65 -19.68
CA THR A 21 -0.18 -14.26 -19.42
C THR A 21 0.03 -14.64 -17.95
N ILE A 22 -0.56 -13.89 -17.03
CA ILE A 22 -0.48 -14.14 -15.58
C ILE A 22 -1.37 -15.32 -15.17
N SER A 23 -2.62 -15.36 -15.65
CA SER A 23 -3.53 -16.49 -15.39
C SER A 23 -2.96 -17.79 -15.94
N GLU A 24 -2.30 -17.75 -17.10
CA GLU A 24 -1.55 -18.89 -17.66
C GLU A 24 -0.38 -19.30 -16.76
N ARG A 25 0.41 -18.35 -16.23
CA ARG A 25 1.53 -18.65 -15.32
C ARG A 25 1.08 -19.18 -13.95
N VAL A 26 -0.03 -18.68 -13.39
CA VAL A 26 -0.60 -19.21 -12.14
C VAL A 26 -1.20 -20.60 -12.38
N ALA A 27 -1.89 -20.83 -13.49
CA ALA A 27 -2.36 -22.16 -13.87
C ALA A 27 -1.21 -23.16 -14.08
N GLN A 28 -0.11 -22.71 -14.71
CA GLN A 28 1.12 -23.49 -14.91
C GLN A 28 1.86 -23.77 -13.59
N ALA A 29 1.94 -22.79 -12.68
CA ALA A 29 2.53 -22.96 -11.35
C ALA A 29 1.71 -23.90 -10.45
N CYS A 30 0.40 -24.00 -10.70
CA CYS A 30 -0.51 -24.89 -10.02
C CYS A 30 -0.54 -26.31 -10.62
N ASP A 31 0.18 -26.57 -11.72
CA ASP A 31 0.27 -27.89 -12.37
C ASP A 31 -1.12 -28.51 -12.68
N GLY A 32 -2.07 -27.65 -13.10
CA GLY A 32 -3.46 -28.04 -13.37
C GLY A 32 -4.30 -28.41 -12.13
N LYS A 33 -3.78 -28.27 -10.92
CA LYS A 33 -4.48 -28.61 -9.66
C LYS A 33 -5.46 -27.54 -9.19
N LEU A 34 -5.36 -26.33 -9.73
CA LEU A 34 -6.27 -25.22 -9.50
C LEU A 34 -6.72 -24.63 -10.82
N GLU A 35 -8.00 -24.32 -10.91
CA GLU A 35 -8.57 -23.46 -11.92
C GLU A 35 -8.43 -22.00 -11.48
N VAL A 36 -8.26 -21.08 -12.42
CA VAL A 36 -8.09 -19.66 -12.14
C VAL A 36 -9.20 -18.89 -12.82
N LEU A 37 -10.00 -18.16 -12.05
CA LEU A 37 -11.12 -17.36 -12.56
C LEU A 37 -11.04 -15.92 -12.03
N PRO A 38 -11.53 -14.91 -12.77
CA PRO A 38 -11.59 -13.56 -12.27
C PRO A 38 -12.65 -13.42 -11.16
N LEU A 39 -12.43 -12.52 -10.20
CA LEU A 39 -13.44 -12.23 -9.17
C LEU A 39 -14.75 -11.65 -9.74
N THR A 40 -14.68 -10.99 -10.90
CA THR A 40 -15.83 -10.48 -11.65
C THR A 40 -16.58 -11.55 -12.46
N ASN A 41 -16.17 -12.83 -12.37
CA ASN A 41 -16.92 -13.90 -13.02
C ASN A 41 -18.26 -14.12 -12.28
N ALA A 42 -19.38 -14.05 -12.99
CA ALA A 42 -20.73 -14.17 -12.41
C ALA A 42 -20.99 -15.50 -11.68
N GLN A 43 -20.26 -16.57 -11.96
CA GLN A 43 -20.34 -17.83 -11.21
C GLN A 43 -19.50 -17.76 -9.93
N VAL A 44 -18.33 -17.14 -9.98
CA VAL A 44 -17.47 -16.87 -8.82
C VAL A 44 -18.15 -15.95 -7.81
N GLU A 45 -18.84 -14.90 -8.27
CA GLU A 45 -19.60 -14.00 -7.41
C GLU A 45 -20.69 -14.75 -6.65
N ARG A 46 -21.47 -15.59 -7.35
CA ARG A 46 -22.51 -16.44 -6.73
C ARG A 46 -21.95 -17.41 -5.71
N TRP A 47 -20.85 -18.11 -6.01
CA TRP A 47 -20.21 -19.03 -5.07
C TRP A 47 -19.65 -18.31 -3.85
N ARG A 48 -19.08 -17.12 -4.03
CA ARG A 48 -18.58 -16.31 -2.92
C ARG A 48 -19.71 -15.80 -2.04
N GLU A 49 -20.81 -15.35 -2.63
CA GLU A 49 -21.99 -14.94 -1.88
C GLU A 49 -22.60 -16.13 -1.10
N GLN A 50 -22.66 -17.31 -1.70
CA GLN A 50 -23.14 -18.52 -1.04
C GLN A 50 -22.27 -18.94 0.16
N ALA A 51 -20.95 -18.82 0.06
CA ALA A 51 -20.03 -19.28 1.10
C ALA A 51 -19.61 -18.22 2.13
N LEU A 52 -19.59 -16.94 1.75
CA LEU A 52 -19.12 -15.81 2.56
C LEU A 52 -20.22 -14.77 2.86
N GLY A 53 -21.38 -14.89 2.22
CA GLY A 53 -22.49 -13.95 2.34
C GLY A 53 -22.43 -12.77 1.36
N PRO A 54 -23.49 -11.93 1.32
CA PRO A 54 -23.63 -10.82 0.37
C PRO A 54 -22.62 -9.67 0.55
N GLN A 55 -21.87 -9.67 1.66
CA GLN A 55 -20.81 -8.69 1.96
C GLN A 55 -19.41 -9.30 1.84
N ALA A 56 -19.24 -10.30 0.97
CA ALA A 56 -17.96 -10.97 0.78
C ALA A 56 -16.85 -9.98 0.37
N PRO A 57 -15.72 -9.92 1.09
CA PRO A 57 -14.68 -8.92 0.87
C PRO A 57 -14.00 -9.08 -0.50
N GLN A 58 -13.78 -8.00 -1.24
CA GLN A 58 -13.18 -7.99 -2.59
C GLN A 58 -11.67 -8.30 -2.57
N MET A 59 -11.33 -9.56 -2.24
CA MET A 59 -9.97 -10.06 -2.13
C MET A 59 -9.84 -11.44 -2.80
N PRO A 60 -8.61 -11.89 -3.13
CA PRO A 60 -8.38 -13.23 -3.67
C PRO A 60 -9.01 -14.30 -2.77
N THR A 61 -9.60 -15.32 -3.39
CA THR A 61 -10.35 -16.35 -2.66
C THR A 61 -10.12 -17.69 -3.28
N LEU A 62 -9.78 -18.67 -2.45
CA LEU A 62 -9.77 -20.06 -2.84
C LEU A 62 -11.17 -20.63 -2.60
N LEU A 63 -11.75 -21.20 -3.65
CA LEU A 63 -13.04 -21.86 -3.63
C LEU A 63 -12.82 -23.36 -3.82
N ARG A 64 -13.54 -24.15 -3.03
CA ARG A 64 -13.76 -25.58 -3.28
C ARG A 64 -15.21 -25.76 -3.66
N ILE A 65 -15.44 -26.25 -4.87
CA ILE A 65 -16.77 -26.52 -5.40
C ILE A 65 -16.93 -28.03 -5.50
N ALA A 66 -17.89 -28.58 -4.79
CA ALA A 66 -18.24 -30.00 -4.86
C ALA A 66 -19.74 -30.17 -5.16
N ASP A 67 -20.10 -31.40 -5.54
CA ASP A 67 -21.49 -31.82 -5.74
C ASP A 67 -22.33 -30.88 -6.61
N TYR A 68 -21.88 -30.64 -7.84
CA TYR A 68 -22.57 -29.82 -8.84
C TYR A 68 -22.93 -28.41 -8.33
N ASP A 69 -21.96 -27.72 -7.74
CA ASP A 69 -22.07 -26.35 -7.25
C ASP A 69 -22.94 -26.17 -5.99
N THR A 70 -23.31 -27.25 -5.30
CA THR A 70 -24.14 -27.18 -4.08
C THR A 70 -23.32 -27.12 -2.79
N ASP A 71 -22.15 -27.76 -2.74
CA ASP A 71 -21.20 -27.63 -1.63
C ASP A 71 -20.08 -26.66 -2.03
N VAL A 72 -20.19 -25.42 -1.54
CA VAL A 72 -19.25 -24.35 -1.83
C VAL A 72 -18.57 -23.93 -0.54
N GLN A 73 -17.25 -24.10 -0.50
CA GLN A 73 -16.42 -23.60 0.59
C GLN A 73 -15.47 -22.54 0.05
N ALA A 74 -15.28 -21.48 0.84
CA ALA A 74 -14.45 -20.35 0.48
C ALA A 74 -13.46 -20.04 1.60
N TRP A 75 -12.21 -19.75 1.22
CA TRP A 75 -11.19 -19.26 2.13
C TRP A 75 -10.51 -18.03 1.56
N THR A 76 -10.33 -17.04 2.42
CA THR A 76 -9.63 -15.79 2.12
C THR A 76 -8.43 -15.61 3.05
N GLY A 77 -7.52 -14.70 2.71
CA GLY A 77 -6.41 -14.30 3.60
C GLY A 77 -5.56 -15.48 4.12
N PRO A 78 -5.24 -15.54 5.43
CA PRO A 78 -4.42 -16.62 6.00
C PRO A 78 -5.02 -18.02 5.87
N ALA A 79 -6.35 -18.14 5.96
CA ALA A 79 -7.05 -19.41 5.79
C ALA A 79 -6.89 -19.96 4.37
N MET A 80 -6.90 -19.08 3.36
CA MET A 80 -6.59 -19.42 1.98
C MET A 80 -5.17 -19.98 1.85
N GLY A 81 -4.18 -19.31 2.45
CA GLY A 81 -2.78 -19.76 2.45
C GLY A 81 -2.60 -21.15 3.04
N LEU A 82 -3.22 -21.42 4.20
CA LEU A 82 -3.18 -22.73 4.84
C LEU A 82 -3.75 -23.83 3.95
N MET A 83 -4.88 -23.56 3.29
CA MET A 83 -5.52 -24.52 2.39
C MET A 83 -4.71 -24.75 1.10
N LEU A 84 -4.07 -23.71 0.56
CA LEU A 84 -3.13 -23.85 -0.54
C LEU A 84 -1.93 -24.72 -0.15
N VAL A 85 -1.35 -24.55 1.04
CA VAL A 85 -0.24 -25.40 1.52
C VAL A 85 -0.67 -26.85 1.63
N ARG A 86 -1.85 -27.10 2.23
CA ARG A 86 -2.39 -28.46 2.37
C ARG A 86 -2.68 -29.12 1.01
N ARG A 87 -3.06 -28.35 -0.01
CA ARG A 87 -3.47 -28.88 -1.32
C ARG A 87 -2.34 -28.99 -2.32
N LEU A 88 -1.45 -28.01 -2.37
CA LEU A 88 -0.39 -27.89 -3.38
C LEU A 88 0.99 -28.27 -2.84
N GLY A 89 1.17 -28.31 -1.52
CA GLY A 89 2.47 -28.45 -0.89
C GLY A 89 3.23 -27.13 -0.81
N LEU A 90 4.18 -27.05 0.12
CA LEU A 90 4.88 -25.81 0.50
C LEU A 90 5.53 -25.10 -0.69
N GLN A 91 6.22 -25.84 -1.58
CA GLN A 91 6.94 -25.25 -2.71
C GLN A 91 6.01 -24.60 -3.72
N SER A 92 4.94 -25.28 -4.13
CA SER A 92 3.97 -24.74 -5.09
C SER A 92 3.20 -23.56 -4.50
N THR A 93 2.86 -23.61 -3.20
CA THR A 93 2.23 -22.46 -2.53
C THR A 93 3.14 -21.24 -2.50
N THR A 94 4.44 -21.38 -2.20
CA THR A 94 5.35 -20.24 -2.24
C THR A 94 5.47 -19.62 -3.63
N ARG A 95 5.40 -20.42 -4.71
CA ARG A 95 5.37 -19.90 -6.09
C ARG A 95 4.08 -19.15 -6.40
N VAL A 96 2.94 -19.67 -5.96
CA VAL A 96 1.63 -19.00 -6.12
C VAL A 96 1.60 -17.68 -5.34
N LEU A 97 2.06 -17.68 -4.08
CA LEU A 97 2.13 -16.47 -3.26
C LEU A 97 3.14 -15.46 -3.81
N ALA A 98 4.30 -15.91 -4.30
CA ALA A 98 5.28 -15.03 -4.94
C ALA A 98 4.75 -14.42 -6.26
N ALA A 99 3.98 -15.19 -7.04
CA ALA A 99 3.31 -14.67 -8.22
C ALA A 99 2.27 -13.62 -7.83
N LEU A 100 1.44 -13.88 -6.82
CA LEU A 100 0.47 -12.91 -6.29
C LEU A 100 1.13 -11.64 -5.72
N GLU A 101 2.30 -11.77 -5.09
CA GLU A 101 3.04 -10.64 -4.52
C GLU A 101 3.75 -9.79 -5.58
N ARG A 102 4.20 -10.38 -6.69
CA ARG A 102 4.70 -9.62 -7.86
C ARG A 102 3.57 -8.81 -8.51
N LEU A 103 2.34 -9.35 -8.52
CA LEU A 103 1.15 -8.62 -8.96
C LEU A 103 0.83 -7.43 -8.06
N ARG A 104 0.96 -7.60 -6.73
CA ARG A 104 0.76 -6.51 -5.78
C ARG A 104 1.77 -5.37 -5.95
N ARG A 105 2.99 -5.68 -6.40
CA ARG A 105 4.08 -4.70 -6.58
C ARG A 105 4.12 -4.03 -7.94
N GLY A 106 3.29 -4.44 -8.91
CA GLY A 106 3.26 -3.83 -10.25
C GLY A 106 4.58 -3.93 -11.01
N GLU A 107 5.41 -4.95 -10.73
CA GLU A 107 6.70 -5.13 -11.41
C GLU A 107 6.48 -5.60 -12.86
N GLU A 108 6.67 -4.70 -13.84
CA GLU A 108 6.97 -5.10 -15.21
C GLU A 108 8.37 -5.74 -15.27
N GLU A 109 8.43 -6.96 -15.80
CA GLU A 109 9.67 -7.75 -15.93
C GLU A 109 10.68 -7.03 -16.84
N ARG A 110 11.67 -6.34 -16.26
CA ARG A 110 13.00 -6.28 -16.89
C ARG A 110 13.67 -7.63 -16.68
N SER A 111 13.68 -8.43 -17.73
CA SER A 111 14.49 -9.64 -17.82
C SER A 111 15.95 -9.33 -17.51
N THR A 112 16.45 -9.83 -16.38
CA THR A 112 17.89 -10.00 -16.18
C THR A 112 18.15 -11.46 -15.82
N THR A 113 18.62 -12.19 -16.81
CA THR A 113 19.35 -13.45 -16.66
C THR A 113 20.57 -13.20 -15.78
N GLY A 114 20.48 -13.56 -14.50
CA GLY A 114 21.59 -13.48 -13.55
C GLY A 114 21.69 -14.79 -12.77
N THR A 115 22.56 -15.68 -13.22
CA THR A 115 22.88 -16.96 -12.60
C THR A 115 23.38 -16.75 -11.17
N ILE A 116 22.64 -17.22 -10.15
CA ILE A 116 23.07 -17.16 -8.75
C ILE A 116 24.22 -18.15 -8.55
N GLY A 117 25.41 -17.63 -8.24
CA GLY A 117 26.63 -18.40 -8.05
C GLY A 117 26.61 -19.27 -6.80
N ARG A 118 26.96 -20.54 -6.97
CA ARG A 118 27.01 -21.61 -5.94
C ARG A 118 27.85 -21.28 -4.68
N GLY A 119 28.67 -20.23 -4.71
CA GLY A 119 29.49 -19.79 -3.56
C GLY A 119 28.76 -18.92 -2.52
N GLN A 120 27.63 -18.31 -2.88
CA GLN A 120 26.89 -17.42 -1.96
C GLN A 120 25.82 -18.16 -1.14
N PHE A 121 25.49 -19.41 -1.52
CA PHE A 121 24.55 -20.28 -0.82
C PHE A 121 25.14 -20.86 0.49
N LEU A 122 26.47 -21.03 0.57
CA LEU A 122 27.12 -21.64 1.73
C LEU A 122 27.32 -20.67 2.92
N ARG A 123 27.14 -19.36 2.73
CA ARG A 123 27.21 -18.38 3.84
C ARG A 123 25.89 -18.22 4.62
N LEU A 124 24.80 -18.86 4.16
CA LEU A 124 23.49 -18.84 4.80
C LEU A 124 23.19 -20.08 5.67
N CYS A 125 24.09 -21.07 5.73
CA CYS A 125 23.82 -22.35 6.40
C CYS A 125 24.60 -22.57 7.72
N ALA A 126 25.35 -21.59 8.23
CA ALA A 126 26.16 -21.74 9.45
C ALA A 126 25.48 -21.19 10.73
N GLY A 127 24.15 -21.14 10.78
CA GLY A 127 23.40 -20.62 11.94
C GLY A 127 22.04 -21.30 12.11
N GLY A 128 22.02 -22.63 12.18
CA GLY A 128 20.79 -23.39 12.47
C GLY A 128 20.53 -23.51 13.96
N ALA A 129 19.45 -22.87 14.46
CA ALA A 129 18.60 -23.32 15.58
C ALA A 129 17.54 -22.31 16.08
N VAL A 130 17.21 -21.21 15.38
CA VAL A 130 16.15 -20.28 15.84
C VAL A 130 15.15 -19.97 14.73
N ALA A 131 14.32 -20.94 14.35
CA ALA A 131 13.14 -20.67 13.52
C ALA A 131 11.84 -21.28 14.07
N ALA A 132 11.92 -22.07 15.16
CA ALA A 132 10.75 -22.69 15.78
C ALA A 132 10.16 -21.88 16.95
N SER A 133 10.86 -20.86 17.46
CA SER A 133 10.44 -20.09 18.64
C SER A 133 9.65 -18.80 18.32
N MET A 134 9.48 -18.42 17.06
CA MET A 134 8.76 -17.19 16.69
C MET A 134 7.27 -17.38 16.39
N ILE A 135 6.71 -18.59 16.58
CA ILE A 135 5.26 -18.83 16.40
C ILE A 135 4.47 -18.61 17.71
N LEU A 136 5.15 -18.44 18.85
CA LEU A 136 4.50 -18.31 20.17
C LEU A 136 4.43 -16.88 20.72
N ILE A 137 4.93 -15.87 20.01
CA ILE A 137 4.72 -14.47 20.36
C ILE A 137 3.90 -13.85 19.24
N GLY A 138 2.59 -13.78 19.44
CA GLY A 138 1.59 -13.26 18.50
C GLY A 138 1.81 -11.78 18.15
N LYS A 139 2.82 -11.50 17.33
CA LYS A 139 3.07 -10.21 16.69
C LYS A 139 3.53 -10.44 15.26
N THR A 140 2.66 -11.00 14.44
CA THR A 140 2.75 -10.78 12.99
C THR A 140 2.09 -9.43 12.68
N PRO A 141 2.71 -8.57 11.85
CA PRO A 141 2.03 -7.36 11.40
C PRO A 141 0.77 -7.78 10.66
N ALA A 142 -0.37 -7.22 11.07
CA ALA A 142 -1.68 -7.54 10.52
C ALA A 142 -1.71 -7.15 9.04
N PHE A 143 -1.75 -8.15 8.16
CA PHE A 143 -2.18 -7.93 6.78
C PHE A 143 -3.70 -7.80 6.77
N ALA A 144 -4.19 -6.67 6.25
CA ALA A 144 -5.60 -6.25 6.19
C ALA A 144 -6.19 -5.64 7.48
N ALA A 145 -5.47 -4.68 8.05
CA ALA A 145 -6.10 -3.56 8.71
C ALA A 145 -6.74 -2.65 7.64
N GLY A 146 -8.04 -2.34 7.73
CA GLY A 146 -8.63 -1.26 6.92
C GLY A 146 -7.84 0.04 7.13
N GLU A 147 -7.94 1.02 6.22
CA GLU A 147 -7.13 2.26 6.30
C GLU A 147 -7.32 3.00 7.63
N ASN A 148 -8.52 2.94 8.21
CA ASN A 148 -8.82 3.39 9.57
C ASN A 148 -8.04 2.61 10.66
N GLN A 149 -7.90 1.29 10.51
CA GLN A 149 -7.12 0.47 11.44
C GLN A 149 -5.62 0.73 11.26
N ALA A 150 -5.12 0.96 10.05
CA ALA A 150 -3.73 1.34 9.82
C ALA A 150 -3.39 2.69 10.48
N TRP A 151 -4.30 3.66 10.43
CA TRP A 151 -4.15 4.93 11.15
C TRP A 151 -4.15 4.73 12.67
N SER A 152 -5.08 3.93 13.21
CA SER A 152 -5.14 3.62 14.64
C SER A 152 -3.87 2.89 15.13
N GLU A 153 -3.36 1.93 14.34
CA GLU A 153 -2.10 1.23 14.63
C GLU A 153 -0.90 2.19 14.62
N ALA A 154 -0.84 3.10 13.65
CA ALA A 154 0.20 4.12 13.59
C ALA A 154 0.15 5.06 14.81
N GLN A 155 -1.04 5.49 15.23
CA GLN A 155 -1.21 6.31 16.44
C GLN A 155 -0.79 5.55 17.71
N ALA A 156 -1.18 4.27 17.83
CA ALA A 156 -0.79 3.44 18.97
C ALA A 156 0.73 3.23 19.02
N TRP A 157 1.37 3.02 17.87
CA TRP A 157 2.82 2.94 17.79
C TRP A 157 3.49 4.25 18.20
N VAL A 158 3.01 5.39 17.73
CA VAL A 158 3.53 6.71 18.12
C VAL A 158 3.39 6.94 19.63
N ALA A 159 2.24 6.61 20.22
CA ALA A 159 2.02 6.73 21.65
C ALA A 159 2.98 5.84 22.47
N ALA A 160 3.26 4.62 21.99
CA ALA A 160 4.20 3.71 22.64
C ALA A 160 5.68 4.11 22.48
N ASN A 161 6.01 4.97 21.50
CA ASN A 161 7.38 5.37 21.16
C ASN A 161 7.57 6.89 21.30
N SER A 162 6.77 7.58 22.10
CA SER A 162 6.73 9.06 22.18
C SER A 162 8.11 9.69 22.43
N ASP A 163 8.95 9.05 23.23
CA ASP A 163 10.29 9.56 23.60
C ASP A 163 11.36 9.24 22.54
N GLN A 164 11.05 8.37 21.58
CA GLN A 164 11.95 7.83 20.56
C GLN A 164 11.41 8.03 19.14
N LEU A 165 10.51 9.00 18.94
CA LEU A 165 10.01 9.31 17.61
C LEU A 165 11.17 9.76 16.69
N PRO A 166 11.11 9.42 15.38
CA PRO A 166 12.04 9.91 14.39
C PRO A 166 12.26 11.42 14.49
N LYS A 167 13.54 11.84 14.42
CA LYS A 167 13.93 13.27 14.48
C LYS A 167 14.62 13.71 13.21
N THR A 168 15.01 12.77 12.36
CA THR A 168 15.60 13.04 11.05
C THR A 168 14.69 12.61 9.92
N TYR A 169 14.86 13.23 8.76
CA TYR A 169 14.08 12.91 7.57
C TYR A 169 14.27 11.44 7.12
N ASP A 170 15.49 10.90 7.17
CA ASP A 170 15.78 9.52 6.78
C ASP A 170 15.09 8.49 7.67
N GLU A 171 15.07 8.73 8.98
CA GLU A 171 14.31 7.91 9.92
C GLU A 171 12.81 7.97 9.62
N LEU A 172 12.28 9.15 9.31
CA LEU A 172 10.87 9.32 8.98
C LEU A 172 10.49 8.53 7.72
N ILE A 173 11.22 8.70 6.61
CA ILE A 173 10.83 8.10 5.33
C ILE A 173 11.01 6.58 5.28
N ALA A 174 11.76 6.01 6.22
CA ALA A 174 11.85 4.56 6.41
C ALA A 174 10.51 3.93 6.83
N HIS A 175 9.55 4.73 7.31
CA HIS A 175 8.20 4.28 7.66
C HIS A 175 7.22 4.36 6.48
N PRO A 176 6.13 3.56 6.48
CA PRO A 176 5.01 3.74 5.55
C PRO A 176 4.33 5.10 5.69
N LEU A 177 3.71 5.63 4.63
CA LEU A 177 3.13 6.98 4.60
C LEU A 177 2.18 7.29 5.77
N VAL A 178 1.32 6.32 6.15
CA VAL A 178 0.38 6.46 7.28
C VAL A 178 1.13 6.69 8.60
N TYR A 179 2.24 5.96 8.82
CA TYR A 179 3.11 6.15 9.98
C TYR A 179 3.85 7.48 9.91
N ARG A 180 4.33 7.89 8.73
CA ARG A 180 4.97 9.21 8.54
C ARG A 180 4.06 10.34 8.99
N LYS A 181 2.78 10.32 8.59
CA LYS A 181 1.77 11.30 9.00
C LYS A 181 1.51 11.27 10.50
N ALA A 182 1.40 10.08 11.11
CA ALA A 182 1.22 9.96 12.55
C ALA A 182 2.43 10.51 13.34
N ILE A 183 3.65 10.16 12.92
CA ILE A 183 4.91 10.67 13.51
C ILE A 183 4.98 12.19 13.36
N TYR A 184 4.69 12.71 12.18
CA TYR A 184 4.67 14.16 11.91
C TYR A 184 3.72 14.88 12.86
N ASN A 185 2.50 14.37 13.03
CA ASN A 185 1.48 14.95 13.92
C ASN A 185 1.87 14.91 15.40
N ALA A 186 2.68 13.95 15.83
CA ALA A 186 3.21 13.91 17.20
C ALA A 186 4.54 14.66 17.39
N SER A 187 5.22 15.00 16.29
CA SER A 187 6.48 15.74 16.32
C SER A 187 6.27 17.21 16.70
N THR A 188 7.29 17.81 17.30
CA THR A 188 7.29 19.25 17.61
C THR A 188 7.31 20.10 16.34
N PRO A 189 6.85 21.37 16.38
CA PRO A 189 6.88 22.26 15.21
C PRO A 189 8.27 22.35 14.56
N SER A 190 9.32 22.45 15.37
CA SER A 190 10.70 22.53 14.87
C SER A 190 11.12 21.27 14.10
N VAL A 191 10.77 20.08 14.59
CA VAL A 191 11.08 18.81 13.90
C VAL A 191 10.28 18.69 12.60
N ARG A 192 9.01 19.11 12.59
CA ARG A 192 8.19 19.17 11.37
C ARG A 192 8.81 20.08 10.31
N GLY A 193 9.26 21.26 10.73
CA GLY A 193 9.97 22.21 9.88
C GLY A 193 11.27 21.63 9.32
N GLN A 194 12.02 20.86 10.11
CA GLN A 194 13.24 20.18 9.66
C GLN A 194 12.95 19.12 8.59
N PHE A 195 11.91 18.31 8.75
CA PHE A 195 11.55 17.31 7.74
C PHE A 195 11.25 17.94 6.39
N TRP A 196 10.46 19.01 6.36
CA TRP A 196 10.13 19.72 5.12
C TRP A 196 11.32 20.45 4.53
N GLN A 197 12.20 21.04 5.36
CA GLN A 197 13.44 21.63 4.86
C GLN A 197 14.30 20.61 4.12
N GLU A 198 14.46 19.41 4.70
CA GLU A 198 15.26 18.35 4.08
C GLU A 198 14.63 17.82 2.78
N GLN A 199 13.31 17.58 2.75
CA GLN A 199 12.56 17.22 1.52
C GLN A 199 12.86 18.19 0.38
N LEU A 200 12.68 19.50 0.65
CA LEU A 200 12.81 20.55 -0.35
C LEU A 200 14.26 20.73 -0.81
N GLN A 201 15.23 20.60 0.10
CA GLN A 201 16.66 20.65 -0.24
C GLN A 201 17.07 19.45 -1.10
N ARG A 202 16.63 18.24 -0.76
CA ARG A 202 16.89 17.04 -1.56
C ARG A 202 16.25 17.12 -2.93
N TYR A 203 15.02 17.62 -3.00
CA TYR A 203 14.36 17.85 -4.27
C TYR A 203 15.15 18.81 -5.16
N ARG A 204 15.59 19.97 -4.62
CA ARG A 204 16.45 20.91 -5.33
C ARG A 204 17.74 20.26 -5.83
N ALA A 205 18.43 19.50 -4.98
CA ALA A 205 19.67 18.84 -5.34
C ALA A 205 19.49 17.79 -6.46
N ALA A 206 18.36 17.09 -6.49
CA ALA A 206 18.02 16.11 -7.52
C ALA A 206 17.60 16.74 -8.86
N HIS A 207 17.25 18.03 -8.87
CA HIS A 207 16.74 18.73 -10.05
C HIS A 207 17.61 19.97 -10.35
N PRO A 208 18.81 19.80 -10.95
CA PRO A 208 19.73 20.92 -11.19
C PRO A 208 19.22 21.94 -12.23
N ASN A 209 18.18 21.61 -13.00
CA ASN A 209 17.65 22.42 -14.10
C ASN A 209 16.30 23.07 -13.76
N LEU A 210 16.07 23.43 -12.48
CA LEU A 210 14.84 24.13 -12.08
C LEU A 210 14.75 25.50 -12.75
N SER A 211 13.54 25.85 -13.19
CA SER A 211 13.26 27.20 -13.68
C SER A 211 13.35 28.23 -12.55
N ALA A 212 13.58 29.50 -12.90
CA ALA A 212 13.60 30.60 -11.91
C ALA A 212 12.31 30.67 -11.08
N LYS A 213 11.15 30.33 -11.68
CA LYS A 213 9.86 30.28 -10.98
C LYS A 213 9.81 29.15 -9.96
N GLN A 214 10.23 27.95 -10.33
CA GLN A 214 10.30 26.79 -9.43
C GLN A 214 11.26 27.05 -8.27
N GLU A 215 12.42 27.64 -8.56
CA GLU A 215 13.42 27.96 -7.54
C GLU A 215 12.92 29.00 -6.53
N ALA A 216 12.18 30.02 -6.99
CA ALA A 216 11.54 31.01 -6.13
C ALA A 216 10.49 30.38 -5.20
N VAL A 217 9.65 29.48 -5.72
CA VAL A 217 8.67 28.75 -4.91
C VAL A 217 9.37 27.86 -3.87
N LEU A 218 10.41 27.10 -4.24
CA LEU A 218 11.16 26.29 -3.29
C LEU A 218 11.80 27.13 -2.17
N ASN A 219 12.38 28.29 -2.51
CA ASN A 219 12.92 29.21 -1.51
C ASN A 219 11.85 29.73 -0.55
N HIS A 220 10.67 30.05 -1.07
CA HIS A 220 9.54 30.48 -0.25
C HIS A 220 9.08 29.37 0.71
N PHE A 221 8.89 28.15 0.21
CA PHE A 221 8.47 27.01 1.04
C PHE A 221 9.53 26.59 2.07
N LEU A 222 10.83 26.73 1.76
CA LEU A 222 11.89 26.56 2.74
C LEU A 222 11.77 27.57 3.89
N GLU A 223 11.41 28.81 3.59
CA GLU A 223 11.20 29.84 4.62
C GLU A 223 9.94 29.59 5.45
N LEU A 224 8.85 29.14 4.81
CA LEU A 224 7.67 28.66 5.53
C LEU A 224 8.03 27.53 6.49
N ALA A 225 8.86 26.57 6.06
CA ALA A 225 9.30 25.47 6.92
C ALA A 225 10.20 25.94 8.09
N ARG A 226 11.01 26.99 7.91
CA ARG A 226 11.81 27.59 9.01
C ARG A 226 10.95 28.33 10.02
N THR A 227 9.90 28.98 9.56
CA THR A 227 8.98 29.78 10.40
C THR A 227 7.81 28.96 10.96
N ASN A 228 7.92 27.63 10.94
CA ASN A 228 6.87 26.70 11.38
C ASN A 228 5.50 27.00 10.74
N PHE A 229 5.54 27.35 9.45
CA PHE A 229 4.37 27.48 8.57
C PHE A 229 3.41 28.62 8.97
N ALA A 230 3.86 29.57 9.79
CA ALA A 230 3.02 30.61 10.39
C ALA A 230 2.25 31.47 9.37
N THR A 231 2.77 31.61 8.16
CA THR A 231 2.18 32.45 7.10
C THR A 231 1.73 31.65 5.88
N LEU A 232 1.67 30.31 5.95
CA LEU A 232 1.23 29.48 4.84
C LEU A 232 -0.20 29.87 4.42
N SER A 233 -0.39 30.10 3.13
CA SER A 233 -1.63 30.59 2.56
C SER A 233 -2.02 29.80 1.31
N LYS A 234 -3.28 29.97 0.89
CA LYS A 234 -3.77 29.41 -0.38
C LYS A 234 -3.05 29.98 -1.61
N ALA A 235 -2.52 31.20 -1.52
CA ALA A 235 -1.74 31.79 -2.61
C ALA A 235 -0.44 31.02 -2.84
N ASP A 236 0.16 30.47 -1.78
CA ASP A 236 1.38 29.68 -1.86
C ASP A 236 1.12 28.32 -2.53
N GLU A 237 -0.03 27.71 -2.25
CA GLU A 237 -0.48 26.49 -2.93
C GLU A 237 -0.70 26.72 -4.43
N GLN A 238 -1.32 27.84 -4.80
CA GLN A 238 -1.49 28.22 -6.20
C GLN A 238 -0.14 28.47 -6.87
N ALA A 239 0.78 29.17 -6.21
CA ALA A 239 2.12 29.42 -6.74
C ALA A 239 2.89 28.12 -6.99
N ALA A 240 2.76 27.14 -6.09
CA ALA A 240 3.37 25.81 -6.24
C ALA A 240 2.78 25.05 -7.44
N THR A 241 1.45 24.94 -7.52
CA THR A 241 0.79 24.26 -8.64
C THR A 241 1.04 24.96 -9.99
N ASP A 242 1.12 26.28 -10.03
CA ASP A 242 1.45 27.04 -11.23
C ASP A 242 2.93 26.89 -11.67
N ALA A 243 3.83 26.53 -10.77
CA ALA A 243 5.26 26.39 -11.06
C ALA A 243 5.67 24.95 -11.40
N PHE A 244 5.03 23.96 -10.78
CA PHE A 244 5.37 22.54 -10.91
C PHE A 244 4.29 21.71 -11.63
N GLY A 245 3.07 22.24 -11.76
CA GLY A 245 1.91 21.43 -12.13
C GLY A 245 1.38 20.62 -10.93
N LYS A 246 0.13 20.15 -11.02
CA LYS A 246 -0.59 19.58 -9.86
C LYS A 246 0.09 18.33 -9.29
N SER A 247 0.48 17.39 -10.15
CA SER A 247 1.09 16.12 -9.75
C SER A 247 2.46 16.31 -9.09
N GLU A 248 3.36 17.05 -9.73
CA GLU A 248 4.70 17.31 -9.17
C GLU A 248 4.60 18.18 -7.91
N ALA A 249 3.71 19.19 -7.88
CA ALA A 249 3.47 19.97 -6.68
C ALA A 249 2.98 19.08 -5.52
N HIS A 250 2.06 18.13 -5.76
CA HIS A 250 1.60 17.19 -4.74
C HIS A 250 2.75 16.34 -4.18
N ALA A 251 3.58 15.77 -5.06
CA ALA A 251 4.73 14.96 -4.66
C ALA A 251 5.74 15.76 -3.82
N VAL A 252 5.95 17.04 -4.14
CA VAL A 252 6.99 17.87 -3.49
C VAL A 252 6.49 18.54 -2.22
N PHE A 253 5.25 19.07 -2.22
CA PHE A 253 4.73 19.96 -1.16
C PHE A 253 3.60 19.34 -0.35
N ALA A 254 3.00 18.22 -0.77
CA ALA A 254 1.92 17.55 -0.05
C ALA A 254 2.21 16.08 0.30
N THR A 255 3.40 15.58 -0.04
CA THR A 255 3.90 14.26 0.36
C THR A 255 5.30 14.38 0.95
N LEU A 256 5.47 13.90 2.20
CA LEU A 256 6.77 13.88 2.87
C LEU A 256 7.47 12.54 2.62
N GLY A 257 8.55 12.59 1.84
CA GLY A 257 9.21 11.42 1.29
C GLY A 257 8.70 11.02 -0.09
N PRO A 258 9.26 9.95 -0.69
CA PRO A 258 8.81 9.45 -1.98
C PRO A 258 7.36 8.98 -1.90
N GLU A 259 6.61 9.21 -2.98
CA GLU A 259 5.28 8.65 -3.15
C GLU A 259 5.37 7.12 -3.08
N SER A 260 4.65 6.53 -2.13
CA SER A 260 4.46 5.09 -2.15
C SER A 260 3.53 4.79 -3.31
N THR A 261 3.99 4.02 -4.30
CA THR A 261 3.18 3.53 -5.42
C THR A 261 2.08 2.61 -4.90
N THR A 262 1.01 3.16 -4.32
CA THR A 262 -0.31 2.54 -4.12
C THR A 262 -1.20 3.45 -3.28
N SER A 263 -2.19 4.09 -3.91
CA SER A 263 -3.57 4.04 -3.38
C SER A 263 -4.55 4.46 -4.48
N SER A 264 -4.96 3.48 -5.28
CA SER A 264 -6.11 3.58 -6.21
C SER A 264 -7.15 2.52 -5.81
N LEU A 265 -7.45 2.43 -4.52
CA LEU A 265 -8.51 1.56 -4.01
C LEU A 265 -9.67 2.42 -3.50
N LYS A 266 -10.87 2.15 -4.03
CA LYS A 266 -12.12 2.69 -3.49
C LYS A 266 -12.37 2.13 -2.09
N PRO A 267 -12.94 2.91 -1.16
CA PRO A 267 -12.84 2.60 0.26
C PRO A 267 -14.15 2.11 0.87
N ALA A 268 -14.05 1.06 1.67
CA ALA A 268 -14.93 0.91 2.82
C ALA A 268 -14.15 1.42 4.04
N ASP A 269 -14.72 2.40 4.75
CA ASP A 269 -14.23 2.98 6.02
C ASP A 269 -12.82 3.61 5.98
N GLN A 270 -12.70 4.74 5.28
CA GLN A 270 -11.43 5.46 5.09
C GLN A 270 -11.25 6.64 6.07
N ALA A 271 -10.03 6.83 6.54
CA ALA A 271 -9.59 8.08 7.13
C ALA A 271 -9.57 9.13 6.01
N CYS A 272 -9.95 10.37 6.29
CA CYS A 272 -9.91 11.42 5.29
C CYS A 272 -8.47 11.59 4.77
N ASN A 273 -8.30 11.81 3.47
CA ASN A 273 -6.98 11.92 2.83
C ASN A 273 -6.78 13.21 2.01
N CYS A 274 -7.78 14.10 1.97
CA CYS A 274 -7.65 15.43 1.41
C CYS A 274 -8.44 16.47 2.24
N THR A 275 -8.26 17.76 1.93
CA THR A 275 -8.98 18.87 2.56
C THR A 275 -9.70 19.72 1.52
N VAL A 276 -11.02 19.84 1.65
CA VAL A 276 -11.81 20.74 0.79
C VAL A 276 -11.36 22.19 0.99
N GLY A 277 -11.10 22.88 -0.11
CA GLY A 277 -10.55 24.25 -0.12
C GLY A 277 -9.03 24.30 -0.30
N HIS A 278 -8.34 23.18 -0.06
CA HIS A 278 -6.90 22.93 -0.21
C HIS A 278 -6.69 21.64 -1.03
N ASP A 279 -7.12 21.68 -2.29
CA ASP A 279 -7.20 20.51 -3.16
C ASP A 279 -5.83 20.13 -3.74
N TRP A 280 -5.17 19.22 -3.03
CA TRP A 280 -3.89 18.63 -3.43
C TRP A 280 -4.04 17.26 -4.09
N CYS A 281 -5.25 16.82 -4.46
CA CYS A 281 -5.43 15.55 -5.18
C CYS A 281 -4.76 15.62 -6.56
N SER A 282 -3.80 14.74 -6.87
CA SER A 282 -3.02 14.81 -8.13
C SER A 282 -3.91 14.88 -9.38
N ASP A 283 -4.80 13.90 -9.54
CA ASP A 283 -5.56 13.69 -10.79
C ASP A 283 -7.08 13.79 -10.59
N SER A 284 -7.53 14.21 -9.40
CA SER A 284 -8.94 14.33 -9.04
C SER A 284 -9.19 15.55 -8.17
N HIS A 285 -10.38 15.66 -7.59
CA HIS A 285 -10.72 16.72 -6.65
C HIS A 285 -11.00 16.17 -5.26
N CYS A 286 -10.78 17.01 -4.25
CA CYS A 286 -11.19 16.70 -2.91
C CYS A 286 -12.69 16.89 -2.73
N HIS A 287 -13.38 15.81 -2.35
CA HIS A 287 -14.81 15.83 -2.05
C HIS A 287 -15.05 15.65 -0.56
N LEU A 288 -15.86 16.53 0.03
CA LEU A 288 -16.31 16.40 1.42
C LEU A 288 -17.06 15.07 1.56
N THR A 289 -16.70 14.28 2.56
CA THR A 289 -17.36 13.00 2.84
C THR A 289 -17.33 12.69 4.34
N ASN A 290 -18.16 11.74 4.77
CA ASN A 290 -18.19 11.29 6.16
C ASN A 290 -17.06 10.29 6.41
N CYS A 291 -15.83 10.79 6.50
CA CYS A 291 -14.62 10.04 6.83
C CYS A 291 -14.07 10.47 8.20
N ALA A 292 -13.15 9.67 8.77
CA ALA A 292 -12.50 10.05 10.03
C ALA A 292 -11.57 11.24 9.79
N ILE A 293 -11.85 12.38 10.44
CA ILE A 293 -11.01 13.58 10.34
C ILE A 293 -9.67 13.30 10.99
N VAL A 294 -8.61 13.46 10.22
CA VAL A 294 -7.22 13.28 10.66
C VAL A 294 -6.38 14.46 10.23
N SER A 295 -5.31 14.79 10.95
CA SER A 295 -4.37 15.83 10.50
C SER A 295 -3.36 15.26 9.51
N GLY A 296 -2.84 16.11 8.62
CA GLY A 296 -1.80 15.72 7.67
C GLY A 296 -2.25 15.74 6.20
N CYS A 297 -3.06 16.73 5.86
CA CYS A 297 -3.48 17.03 4.50
C CYS A 297 -3.04 18.43 4.05
N GLY A 298 -3.18 18.67 2.76
CA GLY A 298 -2.82 19.91 2.09
C GLY A 298 -1.32 20.22 2.10
N ALA A 299 -0.98 21.47 1.78
CA ALA A 299 0.41 21.90 1.72
C ALA A 299 1.11 21.70 3.06
N LEU A 300 2.29 21.12 3.00
CA LEU A 300 3.17 20.87 4.14
C LEU A 300 2.48 20.10 5.28
N TRP A 301 1.39 19.37 5.01
CA TRP A 301 0.59 18.65 6.00
C TRP A 301 0.00 19.52 7.11
N GLN A 302 -0.30 20.80 6.84
CA GLN A 302 -0.82 21.74 7.84
C GLN A 302 -2.33 21.66 8.08
N TYR A 303 -3.06 20.91 7.25
CA TYR A 303 -4.52 20.92 7.28
C TYR A 303 -5.10 19.61 7.81
N ASN A 304 -6.30 19.74 8.39
CA ASN A 304 -7.13 18.59 8.73
C ASN A 304 -7.78 18.04 7.47
N CYS A 305 -7.60 16.75 7.24
CA CYS A 305 -8.27 16.00 6.21
C CYS A 305 -9.76 15.89 6.55
N ASN A 306 -10.62 16.29 5.61
CA ASN A 306 -12.08 16.25 5.75
C ASN A 306 -12.78 15.64 4.51
N GLY A 307 -12.01 15.13 3.56
CA GLY A 307 -12.53 14.58 2.31
C GLY A 307 -11.70 13.44 1.75
N LEU A 308 -12.15 12.94 0.61
CA LEU A 308 -11.45 11.94 -0.20
C LEU A 308 -11.24 12.41 -1.64
N CYS A 309 -10.09 12.02 -2.22
CA CYS A 309 -9.76 12.24 -3.63
C CYS A 309 -10.47 11.21 -4.52
N TRP A 310 -11.40 11.64 -5.38
CA TRP A 310 -11.99 10.81 -6.45
C TRP A 310 -12.66 11.65 -7.54
#